data_AF-J5PRT4-F1
#
_entry.id   AF-J5PRT4-F1
#
_cell.length_a   1.000
_cell.length_b   1.000
_cell.length_c   1.000
_cell.angle_alpha   90.00
_cell.angle_beta   90.00
_cell.angle_gamma   90.00
#
_symmetry.space_group_name_H-M   'P 1'
#
loop_
_entity.id
_entity.type
_entity.pdbx_description
1 polymer ?
#
loop_
_entity_poly.entity_id
_entity_poly.type
_entity_poly.pdbx_seq_one_letter_code
_entity_poly.pdbx_strand_id
1 'polypeptide(L)'
;MSATSKARVLELIDSCCQNAKSGQLKSFSFVIGAANGTTKEIKRTSIQKQCEFLEKLRQQKIRSGKISILSMDAGVTNFAFSKIQLSNNNPLPKMLDWQKLNLEEKFLQNLKKLSLNPAETSQLVFDLTEYLFESDPIPDMFTIERQRARTMSSRHILEPILKVNILEQILFSNLENKMRYANNTQNASELRYMVRSSDPHRMTSYWCIPKEETSTSSKKSKSNKHSKDSRIKLVKEIISSSILNDASKRFTKSVEFSDIWGNRIRSALTKKKSFKLCDILEIQDGSGVKKDDDLADSFLHSLSWIEWIKNYESIAELLNSTSLSKVQCQEVFEFCESKIHDLENLQNAYKSN
;
A
#
# COMPACT_ATOMS: atom_id res chain seq x y z
N MET A 1 -21.16 6.49 -13.71
CA MET A 1 -20.99 5.72 -14.96
C MET A 1 -21.94 4.52 -14.94
N SER A 2 -22.51 4.11 -16.07
CA SER A 2 -23.38 2.92 -16.17
C SER A 2 -22.55 1.63 -16.08
N ALA A 3 -23.18 0.50 -15.70
CA ALA A 3 -22.54 -0.82 -15.69
C ALA A 3 -21.90 -1.19 -17.04
N THR A 4 -22.45 -0.66 -18.14
CA THR A 4 -21.94 -0.79 -19.51
C THR A 4 -20.55 -0.17 -19.70
N SER A 5 -20.25 0.96 -19.05
CA SER A 5 -18.94 1.62 -19.16
C SER A 5 -17.85 0.84 -18.42
N LYS A 6 -18.19 0.24 -17.27
CA LYS A 6 -17.29 -0.63 -16.51
C LYS A 6 -16.87 -1.87 -17.31
N ALA A 7 -17.86 -2.59 -17.88
CA ALA A 7 -17.59 -3.79 -18.67
C ALA A 7 -16.66 -3.49 -19.85
N ARG A 8 -16.90 -2.36 -20.53
CA ARG A 8 -16.13 -1.95 -21.69
C ARG A 8 -14.65 -1.66 -21.40
N VAL A 9 -14.31 -0.96 -20.32
CA VAL A 9 -12.89 -0.70 -19.99
C VAL A 9 -12.14 -2.01 -19.76
N LEU A 10 -12.75 -2.96 -19.04
CA LEU A 10 -12.14 -4.25 -18.77
C LEU A 10 -11.95 -5.10 -20.04
N GLU A 11 -12.94 -5.09 -20.94
CA GLU A 11 -12.85 -5.75 -22.26
C GLU A 11 -11.75 -5.17 -23.14
N LEU A 12 -11.57 -3.85 -23.13
CA LEU A 12 -10.51 -3.18 -23.89
C LEU A 12 -9.12 -3.50 -23.33
N ILE A 13 -8.96 -3.52 -22.01
CA ILE A 13 -7.71 -3.94 -21.37
C ILE A 13 -7.39 -5.39 -21.71
N ASP A 14 -8.38 -6.28 -21.66
CA ASP A 14 -8.16 -7.69 -22.00
C ASP A 14 -7.72 -7.85 -23.46
N SER A 15 -8.40 -7.16 -24.38
CA SER A 15 -8.07 -7.13 -25.81
C SER A 15 -6.65 -6.58 -26.07
N CYS A 16 -6.24 -5.54 -25.33
CA CYS A 16 -4.87 -5.01 -25.37
C CYS A 16 -3.85 -6.07 -24.90
N CYS A 17 -4.17 -6.82 -23.86
CA CYS A 17 -3.31 -7.83 -23.26
C CYS A 17 -3.16 -9.11 -24.12
N GLN A 18 -4.15 -9.46 -24.94
CA GLN A 18 -4.10 -10.65 -25.82
C GLN A 18 -2.90 -10.64 -26.77
N ASN A 19 -2.66 -9.49 -27.42
CA ASN A 19 -1.61 -9.33 -28.43
C ASN A 19 -0.27 -8.85 -27.84
N ALA A 20 -0.21 -8.58 -26.54
CA ALA A 20 0.98 -8.05 -25.88
C ALA A 20 2.13 -9.07 -25.80
N LYS A 21 3.37 -8.57 -25.86
CA LYS A 21 4.58 -9.35 -25.58
C LYS A 21 4.68 -9.64 -24.07
N SER A 22 5.43 -10.68 -23.70
CA SER A 22 5.62 -11.06 -22.28
C SER A 22 6.24 -9.95 -21.42
N GLY A 23 7.12 -9.13 -22.01
CA GLY A 23 7.69 -7.93 -21.38
C GLY A 23 6.65 -6.86 -21.11
N GLN A 24 5.83 -6.52 -22.12
CA GLN A 24 4.72 -5.57 -21.99
C GLN A 24 3.73 -5.96 -20.88
N LEU A 25 3.37 -7.25 -20.77
CA LEU A 25 2.53 -7.74 -19.68
C LEU A 25 3.20 -7.67 -18.32
N LYS A 26 4.53 -7.86 -18.25
CA LYS A 26 5.30 -7.70 -17.00
C LYS A 26 5.26 -6.24 -16.55
N SER A 27 5.48 -5.30 -17.46
CA SER A 27 5.43 -3.85 -17.20
C SER A 27 4.04 -3.40 -16.78
N PHE A 28 2.99 -3.84 -17.50
CA PHE A 28 1.60 -3.57 -17.11
C PHE A 28 1.33 -4.11 -15.69
N SER A 29 1.62 -5.40 -15.45
CA SER A 29 1.40 -6.03 -14.13
C SER A 29 2.08 -5.26 -13.01
N PHE A 30 3.31 -4.80 -13.24
CA PHE A 30 4.08 -4.01 -12.29
C PHE A 30 3.40 -2.68 -11.95
N VAL A 31 2.99 -1.92 -12.98
CA VAL A 31 2.42 -0.57 -12.85
C VAL A 31 1.07 -0.56 -12.11
N ILE A 32 0.29 -1.63 -12.19
CA ILE A 32 -1.02 -1.77 -11.50
C ILE A 32 -0.97 -2.64 -10.22
N GLY A 33 0.21 -3.14 -9.83
CA GLY A 33 0.36 -4.00 -8.65
C GLY A 33 -0.22 -5.42 -8.79
N ALA A 34 -0.36 -5.93 -10.01
CA ALA A 34 -0.80 -7.30 -10.26
C ALA A 34 0.32 -8.32 -9.96
N ALA A 35 -0.06 -9.56 -9.65
CA ALA A 35 0.91 -10.63 -9.48
C ALA A 35 1.60 -10.96 -10.82
N ASN A 36 2.93 -11.09 -10.81
CA ASN A 36 3.68 -11.47 -12.00
C ASN A 36 3.62 -12.99 -12.20
N GLY A 37 2.86 -13.43 -13.20
CA GLY A 37 2.77 -14.84 -13.58
C GLY A 37 4.03 -15.37 -14.29
N THR A 38 4.22 -16.69 -14.26
CA THR A 38 5.31 -17.37 -14.98
C THR A 38 5.02 -17.48 -16.48
N THR A 39 3.76 -17.69 -16.85
CA THR A 39 3.31 -17.79 -18.24
C THR A 39 2.57 -16.53 -18.68
N LYS A 40 2.46 -16.33 -20.01
CA LYS A 40 1.70 -15.21 -20.60
C LYS A 40 0.24 -15.22 -20.13
N GLU A 41 -0.36 -16.40 -20.08
CA GLU A 41 -1.75 -16.60 -19.64
C GLU A 41 -1.93 -16.25 -18.15
N ILE A 42 -1.07 -16.73 -17.26
CA ILE A 42 -1.16 -16.41 -15.82
C ILE A 42 -0.98 -14.90 -15.59
N LYS A 43 -0.08 -14.24 -16.33
CA LYS A 43 0.07 -12.77 -16.26
C LYS A 43 -1.22 -12.06 -16.67
N ARG A 44 -1.82 -12.43 -17.80
CA ARG A 44 -3.08 -11.85 -18.27
C ARG A 44 -4.22 -12.04 -17.26
N THR A 45 -4.39 -13.25 -16.74
CA THR A 45 -5.38 -13.54 -15.70
C THR A 45 -5.14 -12.72 -14.43
N SER A 46 -3.88 -12.52 -14.04
CA SER A 46 -3.52 -11.70 -12.87
C SER A 46 -3.81 -10.22 -13.11
N ILE A 47 -3.50 -9.70 -14.31
CA ILE A 47 -3.84 -8.34 -14.74
C ILE A 47 -5.35 -8.15 -14.70
N GLN A 48 -6.12 -9.05 -15.32
CA GLN A 48 -7.58 -8.94 -15.37
C GLN A 48 -8.20 -8.88 -13.97
N LYS A 49 -7.82 -9.82 -13.08
CA LYS A 49 -8.30 -9.84 -11.69
C LYS A 49 -7.95 -8.56 -10.91
N GLN A 50 -6.77 -8.00 -11.16
CA GLN A 50 -6.34 -6.75 -10.53
C GLN A 50 -7.12 -5.55 -11.09
N CYS A 51 -7.27 -5.46 -12.42
CA CYS A 51 -8.07 -4.42 -13.09
C CYS A 51 -9.53 -4.44 -12.64
N GLU A 52 -10.15 -5.61 -12.52
CA GLU A 52 -11.52 -5.74 -11.99
C GLU A 52 -11.67 -5.14 -10.59
N PHE A 53 -10.62 -5.25 -9.77
CA PHE A 53 -10.62 -4.68 -8.43
C PHE A 53 -10.35 -3.18 -8.43
N LEU A 54 -9.34 -2.73 -9.17
CA LEU A 54 -9.03 -1.31 -9.32
C LEU A 54 -10.21 -0.54 -9.94
N GLU A 55 -10.97 -1.17 -10.83
CA GLU A 55 -12.19 -0.59 -11.38
C GLU A 55 -13.29 -0.42 -10.32
N LYS A 56 -13.41 -1.34 -9.35
CA LYS A 56 -14.34 -1.16 -8.22
C LYS A 56 -13.95 0.07 -7.40
N LEU A 57 -12.65 0.24 -7.11
CA LEU A 57 -12.11 1.41 -6.39
C LEU A 57 -12.35 2.70 -7.19
N ARG A 58 -12.03 2.70 -8.49
CA ARG A 58 -12.25 3.86 -9.38
C ARG A 58 -13.73 4.27 -9.40
N GLN A 59 -14.65 3.33 -9.54
CA GLN A 59 -16.09 3.63 -9.52
C GLN A 59 -16.55 4.17 -8.16
N GLN A 60 -16.01 3.65 -7.06
CA GLN A 60 -16.27 4.19 -5.73
C GLN A 60 -15.80 5.65 -5.63
N LYS A 61 -14.55 5.93 -6.02
CA LYS A 61 -13.98 7.29 -6.05
C LYS A 61 -14.80 8.25 -6.93
N ILE A 62 -15.23 7.82 -8.11
CA ILE A 62 -16.09 8.62 -8.99
C ILE A 62 -17.41 8.99 -8.30
N ARG A 63 -18.02 8.03 -7.58
CA ARG A 63 -19.30 8.22 -6.89
C ARG A 63 -19.19 9.14 -5.67
N SER A 64 -18.17 8.99 -4.85
CA SER A 64 -17.97 9.77 -3.61
C SER A 64 -17.14 11.03 -3.80
N GLY A 65 -16.53 11.23 -4.97
CA GLY A 65 -15.58 12.30 -5.23
C GLY A 65 -14.18 12.09 -4.62
N LYS A 66 -14.00 11.03 -3.83
CA LYS A 66 -12.77 10.71 -3.10
C LYS A 66 -12.70 9.24 -2.72
N ILE A 67 -11.51 8.71 -2.48
CA ILE A 67 -11.28 7.36 -1.97
C ILE A 67 -10.22 7.37 -0.89
N SER A 68 -10.41 6.58 0.15
CA SER A 68 -9.52 6.43 1.29
C SER A 68 -9.11 4.97 1.50
N ILE A 69 -7.83 4.75 1.73
CA ILE A 69 -7.23 3.42 1.86
C ILE A 69 -6.45 3.38 3.16
N LEU A 70 -6.68 2.35 3.96
CA LEU A 70 -5.94 2.06 5.18
C LEU A 70 -5.14 0.77 5.00
N SER A 71 -3.81 0.88 5.07
CA SER A 71 -2.90 -0.27 4.98
C SER A 71 -2.27 -0.58 6.32
N MET A 72 -2.23 -1.86 6.67
CA MET A 72 -1.74 -2.38 7.94
C MET A 72 -0.54 -3.31 7.73
N ASP A 73 0.51 -3.08 8.51
CA ASP A 73 1.60 -4.01 8.77
C ASP A 73 1.35 -4.67 10.14
N ALA A 74 0.99 -5.95 10.09
CA ALA A 74 0.48 -6.67 11.24
C ALA A 74 1.62 -7.08 12.19
N GLY A 75 1.47 -6.70 13.45
CA GLY A 75 2.39 -7.06 14.52
C GLY A 75 1.70 -6.93 15.86
N VAL A 76 2.03 -7.78 16.84
CA VAL A 76 1.41 -7.70 18.17
C VAL A 76 1.95 -6.49 18.95
N THR A 77 3.27 -6.29 18.91
CA THR A 77 3.95 -5.20 19.65
C THR A 77 4.40 -4.05 18.75
N ASN A 78 4.20 -4.17 17.44
CA ASN A 78 4.66 -3.24 16.41
C ASN A 78 3.63 -3.03 15.30
N PHE A 79 2.33 -3.17 15.60
CA PHE A 79 1.26 -2.94 14.63
C PHE A 79 1.40 -1.53 14.06
N ALA A 80 1.54 -1.40 12.75
CA ALA A 80 1.63 -0.10 12.10
C ALA A 80 0.57 0.02 11.03
N PHE A 81 -0.02 1.20 10.90
CA PHE A 81 -0.96 1.45 9.82
C PHE A 81 -0.87 2.88 9.32
N SER A 82 -1.23 3.08 8.06
CA SER A 82 -1.39 4.41 7.47
C SER A 82 -2.68 4.49 6.68
N LYS A 83 -3.27 5.69 6.64
CA LYS A 83 -4.52 5.98 5.95
C LYS A 83 -4.30 7.16 5.01
N ILE A 84 -4.49 6.93 3.72
CA ILE A 84 -4.29 7.94 2.67
C ILE A 84 -5.59 8.12 1.89
N GLN A 85 -5.90 9.36 1.53
CA GLN A 85 -7.07 9.71 0.72
C GLN A 85 -6.65 10.40 -0.60
N LEU A 86 -7.30 10.02 -1.68
CA LEU A 86 -7.18 10.66 -2.99
C LEU A 86 -8.55 11.24 -3.39
N SER A 87 -8.58 12.51 -3.79
CA SER A 87 -9.80 13.20 -4.23
C SER A 87 -9.77 13.44 -5.74
N ASN A 88 -10.93 13.59 -6.38
CA ASN A 88 -10.99 13.94 -7.81
C ASN A 88 -10.42 15.33 -8.09
N ASN A 89 -10.60 16.26 -7.15
CA ASN A 89 -10.22 17.66 -7.30
C ASN A 89 -8.75 17.93 -6.94
N ASN A 90 -8.03 16.95 -6.40
CA ASN A 90 -6.64 17.11 -5.99
C ASN A 90 -5.82 15.90 -6.46
N PRO A 91 -4.84 16.08 -7.37
CA PRO A 91 -4.01 14.99 -7.85
C PRO A 91 -3.04 14.46 -6.78
N LEU A 92 -2.83 15.21 -5.70
CA LEU A 92 -1.98 14.80 -4.59
C LEU A 92 -2.78 14.06 -3.53
N PRO A 93 -2.36 12.83 -3.16
CA PRO A 93 -2.98 12.12 -2.06
C PRO A 93 -2.67 12.79 -0.71
N LYS A 94 -3.66 12.87 0.16
CA LYS A 94 -3.56 13.42 1.50
C LYS A 94 -3.39 12.30 2.52
N MET A 95 -2.36 12.37 3.36
CA MET A 95 -2.25 11.49 4.51
C MET A 95 -3.28 11.93 5.57
N LEU A 96 -4.10 11.00 6.04
CA LEU A 96 -5.14 11.22 7.04
C LEU A 96 -4.73 10.70 8.42
N ASP A 97 -4.10 9.53 8.47
CA ASP A 97 -3.65 8.92 9.72
C ASP A 97 -2.39 8.08 9.50
N TRP A 98 -1.51 8.03 10.49
CA TRP A 98 -0.29 7.23 10.44
C TRP A 98 0.22 6.95 11.85
N GLN A 99 0.12 5.69 12.28
CA GLN A 99 0.38 5.32 13.66
C GLN A 99 1.11 3.99 13.78
N LYS A 100 1.72 3.80 14.96
CA LYS A 100 2.26 2.53 15.43
C LYS A 100 1.72 2.26 16.83
N LEU A 101 1.29 1.03 17.07
CA LEU A 101 0.65 0.59 18.30
C LEU A 101 1.36 -0.66 18.83
N ASN A 102 1.56 -0.70 20.15
CA ASN A 102 1.69 -1.98 20.85
C ASN A 102 0.28 -2.42 21.26
N LEU A 103 -0.24 -3.48 20.63
CA LEU A 103 -1.61 -3.93 20.84
C LEU A 103 -1.82 -4.51 22.23
N GLU A 104 -0.79 -5.14 22.80
CA GLU A 104 -0.83 -5.67 24.16
C GLU A 104 -0.99 -4.53 25.16
N GLU A 105 -0.15 -3.50 25.07
CA GLU A 105 -0.22 -2.35 25.96
C GLU A 105 -1.51 -1.54 25.78
N LYS A 106 -2.01 -1.45 24.54
CA LYS A 106 -3.19 -0.65 24.23
C LYS A 106 -4.50 -1.32 24.63
N PHE A 107 -4.64 -2.63 24.43
CA PHE A 107 -5.92 -3.34 24.55
C PHE A 107 -5.94 -4.38 25.67
N LEU A 108 -4.81 -4.91 26.12
CA LEU A 108 -4.77 -5.88 27.22
C LEU A 108 -4.53 -5.19 28.56
N GLN A 109 -5.57 -4.58 29.11
CA GLN A 109 -5.53 -4.04 30.46
C GLN A 109 -5.28 -5.20 31.46
N ASN A 110 -4.20 -5.12 32.25
CA ASN A 110 -3.79 -6.07 33.30
C ASN A 110 -3.09 -7.38 32.88
N LEU A 111 -2.96 -7.70 31.58
CA LEU A 111 -2.17 -8.85 31.12
C LEU A 111 -0.81 -8.37 30.60
N LYS A 112 0.28 -9.05 31.01
CA LYS A 112 1.63 -8.62 30.61
C LYS A 112 1.98 -8.96 29.16
N LYS A 113 1.38 -10.01 28.59
CA LYS A 113 1.63 -10.50 27.21
C LYS A 113 0.43 -11.31 26.70
N LEU A 114 0.09 -11.15 25.43
CA LEU A 114 -0.89 -11.95 24.71
C LEU A 114 -0.43 -13.41 24.70
N SER A 115 -1.29 -14.36 25.08
CA SER A 115 -1.01 -15.79 24.92
C SER A 115 -1.62 -16.31 23.59
N LEU A 116 -1.45 -17.60 23.28
CA LEU A 116 -2.15 -18.24 22.15
C LEU A 116 -3.59 -18.65 22.51
N ASN A 117 -4.17 -18.08 23.56
CA ASN A 117 -5.57 -18.29 23.92
C ASN A 117 -6.49 -17.62 22.87
N PRO A 118 -7.43 -18.39 22.27
CA PRO A 118 -8.35 -17.84 21.27
C PRO A 118 -9.22 -16.69 21.77
N ALA A 119 -9.68 -16.73 23.04
CA ALA A 119 -10.53 -15.69 23.61
C ALA A 119 -9.78 -14.37 23.77
N GLU A 120 -8.53 -14.41 24.24
CA GLU A 120 -7.67 -13.22 24.37
C GLU A 120 -7.40 -12.59 23.01
N THR A 121 -7.02 -13.40 22.02
CA THR A 121 -6.72 -12.88 20.67
C THR A 121 -7.98 -12.36 19.99
N SER A 122 -9.12 -13.04 20.15
CA SER A 122 -10.41 -12.58 19.62
C SER A 122 -10.82 -11.24 20.20
N GLN A 123 -10.69 -11.06 21.52
CA GLN A 123 -11.05 -9.80 22.18
C GLN A 123 -10.12 -8.66 21.74
N LEU A 124 -8.81 -8.87 21.77
CA LEU A 124 -7.83 -7.86 21.33
C LEU A 124 -8.10 -7.41 19.89
N VAL A 125 -8.37 -8.35 18.99
CA VAL A 125 -8.62 -8.03 17.58
C VAL A 125 -9.99 -7.39 17.36
N PHE A 126 -10.98 -7.71 18.19
CA PHE A 126 -12.25 -6.98 18.21
C PHE A 126 -12.02 -5.51 18.60
N ASP A 127 -11.30 -5.24 19.69
CA ASP A 127 -11.01 -3.88 20.15
C ASP A 127 -10.16 -3.10 19.12
N LEU A 128 -9.19 -3.76 18.49
CA LEU A 128 -8.45 -3.19 17.36
C LEU A 128 -9.37 -2.86 16.19
N THR A 129 -10.34 -3.73 15.87
CA THR A 129 -11.29 -3.49 14.78
C THR A 129 -12.14 -2.26 15.07
N GLU A 130 -12.68 -2.13 16.29
CA GLU A 130 -13.45 -0.95 16.67
C GLU A 130 -12.59 0.32 16.65
N TYR A 131 -11.35 0.26 17.15
CA TYR A 131 -10.40 1.37 17.08
C TYR A 131 -10.14 1.86 15.65
N LEU A 132 -10.00 0.95 14.68
CA LEU A 132 -9.81 1.34 13.27
C LEU A 132 -11.05 2.06 12.68
N PHE A 133 -12.24 1.79 13.22
CA PHE A 133 -13.51 2.40 12.81
C PHE A 133 -13.81 3.73 13.50
N GLU A 134 -13.13 4.06 14.61
CA GLU A 134 -13.17 5.39 15.20
C GLU A 134 -12.57 6.46 14.26
N SER A 135 -11.79 6.03 13.26
CA SER A 135 -11.17 6.94 12.29
C SER A 135 -12.19 7.47 11.26
N ASP A 136 -12.53 8.75 11.32
CA ASP A 136 -13.37 9.43 10.33
C ASP A 136 -12.51 9.99 9.16
N PRO A 137 -12.88 9.77 7.88
CA PRO A 137 -13.93 8.89 7.37
C PRO A 137 -13.55 7.41 7.39
N ILE A 138 -14.48 6.49 7.63
CA ILE A 138 -14.21 5.05 7.52
C ILE A 138 -13.54 4.75 6.16
N PRO A 139 -12.41 4.02 6.13
CA PRO A 139 -11.72 3.70 4.89
C PRO A 139 -12.62 2.99 3.87
N ASP A 140 -12.50 3.36 2.60
CA ASP A 140 -13.15 2.66 1.48
C ASP A 140 -12.47 1.30 1.22
N MET A 141 -11.22 1.15 1.65
CA MET A 141 -10.46 -0.08 1.54
C MET A 141 -9.55 -0.29 2.75
N PHE A 142 -9.59 -1.49 3.32
CA PHE A 142 -8.61 -2.02 4.26
C PHE A 142 -7.70 -3.00 3.56
N THR A 143 -6.39 -2.89 3.76
CA THR A 143 -5.41 -3.86 3.28
C THR A 143 -4.51 -4.33 4.41
N ILE A 144 -4.37 -5.64 4.56
CA ILE A 144 -3.54 -6.29 5.57
C ILE A 144 -2.36 -6.94 4.85
N GLU A 145 -1.15 -6.51 5.15
CA GLU A 145 0.07 -7.16 4.68
C GLU A 145 0.22 -8.54 5.34
N ARG A 146 0.44 -9.59 4.54
CA ARG A 146 0.59 -10.95 5.06
C ARG A 146 1.95 -11.16 5.69
N GLN A 147 1.99 -11.65 6.92
CA GLN A 147 3.24 -12.08 7.54
C GLN A 147 3.83 -13.30 6.83
N ARG A 148 5.16 -13.30 6.67
CA ARG A 148 5.90 -14.43 6.10
C ARG A 148 6.22 -15.43 7.21
N ALA A 149 5.68 -16.65 7.12
CA ALA A 149 6.04 -17.74 8.03
C ALA A 149 7.48 -18.21 7.78
N ARG A 150 8.45 -17.60 8.47
CA ARG A 150 9.88 -17.96 8.42
C ARG A 150 10.41 -18.21 9.83
N THR A 151 10.38 -19.46 10.27
CA THR A 151 10.85 -19.83 11.61
C THR A 151 12.36 -20.04 11.68
N MET A 152 13.03 -20.35 10.55
CA MET A 152 14.45 -20.75 10.49
C MET A 152 14.83 -21.74 11.59
N SER A 153 13.92 -22.66 11.92
CA SER A 153 14.04 -23.65 13.02
C SER A 153 14.21 -23.07 14.44
N SER A 154 14.00 -21.77 14.65
CA SER A 154 14.04 -21.14 15.96
C SER A 154 12.68 -21.20 16.67
N ARG A 155 12.66 -21.85 17.85
CA ARG A 155 11.46 -21.92 18.70
C ARG A 155 11.01 -20.54 19.20
N HIS A 156 11.94 -19.61 19.39
CA HIS A 156 11.65 -18.23 19.83
C HIS A 156 10.93 -17.38 18.77
N ILE A 157 10.95 -17.80 17.51
CA ILE A 157 10.31 -17.08 16.39
C ILE A 157 8.94 -17.68 16.07
N LEU A 158 8.73 -18.96 16.37
CA LEU A 158 7.49 -19.66 16.06
C LEU A 158 6.27 -19.02 16.71
N GLU A 159 6.31 -18.78 18.02
CA GLU A 159 5.16 -18.23 18.75
C GLU A 159 4.79 -16.80 18.28
N PRO A 160 5.72 -15.84 18.13
CA PRO A 160 5.40 -14.54 17.52
C PRO A 160 4.78 -14.64 16.13
N ILE A 161 5.28 -15.53 15.26
CA ILE A 161 4.70 -15.74 13.93
C ILE A 161 3.27 -16.28 14.03
N LEU A 162 3.03 -17.27 14.90
CA LEU A 162 1.69 -17.81 15.11
C LEU A 162 0.73 -16.73 15.61
N LYS A 163 1.14 -15.92 16.58
CA LYS A 163 0.31 -14.81 17.09
C LYS A 163 -0.07 -13.83 15.99
N VAL A 164 0.91 -13.39 15.19
CA VAL A 164 0.64 -12.46 14.07
C VAL A 164 -0.26 -13.09 13.02
N ASN A 165 -0.02 -14.35 12.64
CA ASN A 165 -0.87 -15.05 11.68
C ASN A 165 -2.32 -15.20 12.18
N ILE A 166 -2.51 -15.55 13.46
CA ILE A 166 -3.85 -15.65 14.07
C ILE A 166 -4.50 -14.26 14.08
N LEU A 167 -3.75 -13.23 14.49
CA LEU A 167 -4.21 -11.84 14.49
C LEU A 167 -4.69 -11.41 13.09
N GLU A 168 -3.92 -11.67 12.04
CA GLU A 168 -4.29 -11.33 10.66
C GLU A 168 -5.58 -12.01 10.21
N GLN A 169 -5.73 -13.31 10.50
CA GLN A 169 -6.91 -14.08 10.09
C GLN A 169 -8.17 -13.61 10.82
N ILE A 170 -8.07 -13.33 12.13
CA ILE A 170 -9.19 -12.81 12.91
C ILE A 170 -9.52 -11.39 12.46
N LEU A 171 -8.52 -10.53 12.22
CA LEU A 171 -8.74 -9.14 11.80
C LEU A 171 -9.41 -9.09 10.43
N PHE A 172 -8.92 -9.87 9.47
CA PHE A 172 -9.55 -10.00 8.16
C PHE A 172 -11.01 -10.47 8.29
N SER A 173 -11.25 -11.48 9.13
CA SER A 173 -12.60 -12.01 9.37
C SER A 173 -13.52 -10.99 10.02
N ASN A 174 -13.06 -10.24 11.03
CA ASN A 174 -13.84 -9.20 11.70
C ASN A 174 -14.24 -8.09 10.71
N LEU A 175 -13.29 -7.62 9.91
CA LEU A 175 -13.55 -6.60 8.89
C LEU A 175 -14.54 -7.10 7.83
N GLU A 176 -14.39 -8.31 7.31
CA GLU A 176 -15.33 -8.89 6.34
C GLU A 176 -16.72 -9.11 6.94
N ASN A 177 -16.79 -9.64 8.16
CA ASN A 177 -18.05 -9.95 8.82
C ASN A 177 -18.84 -8.69 9.18
N LYS A 178 -18.16 -7.62 9.64
CA LYS A 178 -18.81 -6.33 9.95
C LYS A 178 -19.53 -5.76 8.72
N MET A 179 -18.92 -5.88 7.53
CA MET A 179 -19.57 -5.53 6.25
C MET A 179 -20.76 -6.45 5.94
N ARG A 180 -20.59 -7.78 6.06
CA ARG A 180 -21.65 -8.77 5.75
C ARG A 180 -22.89 -8.57 6.63
N TYR A 181 -22.71 -8.34 7.93
CA TYR A 181 -23.83 -8.15 8.85
C TYR A 181 -24.53 -6.80 8.66
N ALA A 182 -23.77 -5.72 8.42
CA ALA A 182 -24.36 -4.42 8.12
C ALA A 182 -25.25 -4.47 6.86
N ASN A 183 -24.79 -5.15 5.80
CA ASN A 183 -25.53 -5.22 4.54
C ASN A 183 -26.70 -6.22 4.54
N ASN A 184 -26.74 -7.15 5.50
CA ASN A 184 -27.85 -8.11 5.66
C ASN A 184 -28.98 -7.57 6.54
N THR A 185 -28.78 -6.45 7.24
CA THR A 185 -29.78 -5.88 8.15
C THR A 185 -30.57 -4.80 7.41
N GLN A 186 -31.88 -5.02 7.21
CA GLN A 186 -32.77 -4.16 6.40
C GLN A 186 -32.84 -2.68 6.83
N ASN A 187 -32.32 -2.32 8.02
CA ASN A 187 -32.38 -0.97 8.59
C ASN A 187 -31.01 -0.34 8.91
N ALA A 188 -29.90 -0.96 8.54
CA ALA A 188 -28.57 -0.40 8.77
C ALA A 188 -28.08 0.37 7.54
N SER A 189 -27.45 1.54 7.75
CA SER A 189 -26.71 2.25 6.70
C SER A 189 -25.71 1.29 6.05
N GLU A 190 -25.78 1.11 4.72
CA GLU A 190 -24.90 0.18 4.01
C GLU A 190 -23.43 0.56 4.21
N LEU A 191 -22.68 -0.27 4.95
CA LEU A 191 -21.23 -0.16 5.02
C LEU A 191 -20.63 -0.66 3.70
N ARG A 192 -19.95 0.25 3.00
CA ARG A 192 -19.38 -0.01 1.68
C ARG A 192 -17.87 0.21 1.68
N TYR A 193 -17.13 -0.77 2.17
CA TYR A 193 -15.68 -0.84 2.05
C TYR A 193 -15.25 -2.22 1.52
N MET A 194 -13.97 -2.34 1.14
CA MET A 194 -13.36 -3.59 0.68
C MET A 194 -12.23 -4.02 1.60
N VAL A 195 -12.07 -5.32 1.83
CA VAL A 195 -10.94 -5.88 2.58
C VAL A 195 -10.04 -6.66 1.65
N ARG A 196 -8.73 -6.46 1.75
CA ARG A 196 -7.73 -7.19 0.96
C ARG A 196 -6.60 -7.72 1.82
N SER A 197 -6.17 -8.92 1.48
CA SER A 197 -4.88 -9.45 1.89
C SER A 197 -3.84 -9.11 0.83
N SER A 198 -2.71 -8.54 1.24
CA SER A 198 -1.65 -8.09 0.34
C SER A 198 -0.42 -8.97 0.40
N ASP A 199 0.36 -8.97 -0.68
CA ASP A 199 1.66 -9.63 -0.72
C ASP A 199 2.77 -8.64 -0.36
N PRO A 200 3.57 -8.88 0.69
CA PRO A 200 4.70 -8.03 1.05
C PRO A 200 5.65 -7.71 -0.11
N HIS A 201 5.81 -8.67 -1.02
CA HIS A 201 6.71 -8.52 -2.16
C HIS A 201 6.17 -7.52 -3.20
N ARG A 202 4.85 -7.33 -3.32
CA ARG A 202 4.27 -6.44 -4.34
C ARG A 202 4.61 -4.98 -4.08
N MET A 203 4.32 -4.48 -2.88
CA MET A 203 4.69 -3.12 -2.47
C MET A 203 6.22 -2.94 -2.50
N THR A 204 6.96 -3.90 -1.94
CA THR A 204 8.43 -3.79 -1.88
C THR A 204 9.03 -3.71 -3.29
N SER A 205 8.60 -4.56 -4.23
CA SER A 205 9.12 -4.53 -5.60
C SER A 205 8.73 -3.27 -6.37
N TYR A 206 7.54 -2.73 -6.12
CA TYR A 206 7.09 -1.50 -6.76
C TYR A 206 8.02 -0.32 -6.43
N TRP A 207 8.38 -0.17 -5.15
CA TRP A 207 9.23 0.94 -4.69
C TRP A 207 10.73 0.67 -4.76
N CYS A 208 11.14 -0.60 -4.74
CA CYS A 208 12.54 -1.02 -4.78
C CYS A 208 12.79 -1.92 -5.99
N ILE A 209 12.81 -1.32 -7.18
CA ILE A 209 13.04 -2.04 -8.44
C ILE A 209 14.42 -2.73 -8.38
N PRO A 210 14.48 -4.07 -8.52
CA PRO A 210 15.75 -4.78 -8.60
C PRO A 210 16.49 -4.34 -9.87
N LYS A 211 17.75 -3.89 -9.75
CA LYS A 211 18.59 -3.73 -10.94
C LYS A 211 18.84 -5.11 -11.54
N GLU A 212 18.58 -5.29 -12.82
CA GLU A 212 19.05 -6.49 -13.52
C GLU A 212 20.58 -6.51 -13.39
N GLU A 213 21.11 -7.54 -12.74
CA GLU A 213 22.55 -7.72 -12.61
C GLU A 213 23.11 -7.92 -14.01
N THR A 214 23.78 -6.89 -14.54
CA THR A 214 24.58 -7.05 -15.75
C THR A 214 25.63 -8.12 -15.46
N SER A 215 25.68 -9.12 -16.33
CA SER A 215 26.45 -10.37 -16.22
C SER A 215 27.98 -10.20 -16.24
N THR A 216 28.50 -9.01 -15.94
CA THR A 216 29.93 -8.68 -16.09
C THR A 216 30.65 -8.26 -14.80
N SER A 217 29.99 -8.23 -13.64
CA SER A 217 30.71 -8.00 -12.37
C SER A 217 30.72 -9.22 -11.47
N SER A 218 31.84 -9.94 -11.50
CA SER A 218 32.22 -11.02 -10.58
C SER A 218 32.48 -10.50 -9.16
N LYS A 219 31.45 -9.98 -8.49
CA LYS A 219 31.41 -9.84 -7.03
C LYS A 219 29.97 -10.06 -6.58
N LYS A 220 29.68 -11.27 -6.08
CA LYS A 220 28.48 -11.58 -5.31
C LYS A 220 28.46 -10.73 -4.03
N SER A 221 28.09 -9.46 -4.15
CA SER A 221 27.71 -8.66 -2.99
C SER A 221 26.34 -9.16 -2.55
N LYS A 222 26.29 -9.78 -1.37
CA LYS A 222 25.09 -10.33 -0.76
C LYS A 222 24.06 -9.20 -0.57
N SER A 223 23.15 -9.03 -1.52
CA SER A 223 22.23 -7.89 -1.63
C SER A 223 21.00 -7.96 -0.72
N ASN A 224 21.04 -8.71 0.39
CA ASN A 224 19.94 -8.74 1.37
C ASN A 224 19.87 -7.49 2.27
N LYS A 225 20.85 -6.58 2.16
CA LYS A 225 20.89 -5.29 2.89
C LYS A 225 20.07 -4.18 2.21
N HIS A 226 19.45 -4.44 1.06
CA HIS A 226 18.82 -3.41 0.23
C HIS A 226 17.32 -3.16 0.50
N SER A 227 16.63 -3.88 1.38
CA SER A 227 15.16 -3.79 1.44
C SER A 227 14.59 -2.86 2.53
N LYS A 228 15.13 -2.80 3.76
CA LYS A 228 14.53 -2.00 4.86
C LYS A 228 15.00 -0.55 4.92
N ASP A 229 16.30 -0.33 5.03
CA ASP A 229 16.86 1.02 5.13
C ASP A 229 16.54 1.86 3.88
N SER A 230 16.52 1.24 2.71
CA SER A 230 16.11 1.90 1.46
C SER A 230 14.68 2.42 1.52
N ARG A 231 13.74 1.65 2.10
CA ARG A 231 12.34 2.05 2.23
C ARG A 231 12.19 3.19 3.24
N ILE A 232 12.88 3.11 4.37
CA ILE A 232 12.90 4.21 5.36
C ILE A 232 13.46 5.49 4.71
N LYS A 233 14.57 5.39 3.98
CA LYS A 233 15.16 6.53 3.26
C LYS A 233 14.21 7.10 2.21
N LEU A 234 13.57 6.23 1.43
CA LEU A 234 12.59 6.62 0.42
C LEU A 234 11.43 7.39 1.05
N VAL A 235 10.86 6.89 2.15
CA VAL A 235 9.78 7.58 2.87
C VAL A 235 10.25 8.94 3.40
N LYS A 236 11.45 9.00 3.97
CA LYS A 236 12.02 10.28 4.43
C LYS A 236 12.21 11.29 3.29
N GLU A 237 12.63 10.85 2.11
CA GLU A 237 12.73 11.72 0.94
C GLU A 237 11.35 12.17 0.45
N ILE A 238 10.39 11.26 0.32
CA ILE A 238 9.00 11.58 -0.07
C ILE A 238 8.39 12.64 0.88
N ILE A 239 8.60 12.47 2.19
CA ILE A 239 8.14 13.41 3.20
C ILE A 239 8.86 14.76 3.05
N SER A 240 10.18 14.73 2.88
CA SER A 240 10.99 15.95 2.78
C SER A 240 10.65 16.76 1.54
N SER A 241 10.55 16.12 0.37
CA SER A 241 10.17 16.77 -0.89
C SER A 241 8.73 17.27 -0.90
N SER A 242 7.85 16.66 -0.10
CA SER A 242 6.46 17.08 0.00
C SER A 242 6.25 18.33 0.87
N ILE A 243 7.23 18.68 1.71
CA ILE A 243 7.19 19.83 2.62
C ILE A 243 8.16 20.94 2.19
N LEU A 244 9.34 20.57 1.72
CA LEU A 244 10.34 21.50 1.21
C LEU A 244 10.02 21.79 -0.25
N ASN A 245 9.44 22.96 -0.53
CA ASN A 245 9.28 23.49 -1.89
C ASN A 245 10.67 23.91 -2.42
N ASP A 246 11.55 22.95 -2.65
CA ASP A 246 12.86 23.20 -3.21
C ASP A 246 12.77 23.13 -4.74
N ALA A 247 12.69 24.29 -5.37
CA ALA A 247 12.66 24.42 -6.83
C ALA A 247 13.91 23.82 -7.52
N SER A 248 14.99 23.55 -6.77
CA SER A 248 16.20 22.92 -7.29
C SER A 248 16.15 21.39 -7.31
N LYS A 249 15.24 20.77 -6.55
CA LYS A 249 15.02 19.32 -6.58
C LYS A 249 14.03 18.98 -7.70
N ARG A 250 14.40 18.05 -8.59
CA ARG A 250 13.54 17.51 -9.68
C ARG A 250 12.27 16.80 -9.20
N PHE A 251 12.04 16.69 -7.89
CA PHE A 251 10.97 15.86 -7.34
C PHE A 251 9.73 16.69 -7.05
N THR A 252 8.66 16.34 -7.73
CA THR A 252 7.33 16.85 -7.46
C THR A 252 6.81 16.28 -6.14
N LYS A 253 6.13 17.14 -5.37
CA LYS A 253 5.39 16.76 -4.17
C LYS A 253 4.55 15.51 -4.46
N SER A 254 4.70 14.45 -3.66
CA SER A 254 4.01 13.16 -3.90
C SER A 254 2.86 12.92 -2.94
N VAL A 255 2.88 13.55 -1.77
CA VAL A 255 1.84 13.42 -0.72
C VAL A 255 1.59 14.78 -0.09
N GLU A 256 0.37 15.02 0.37
CA GLU A 256 -0.01 16.17 1.17
C GLU A 256 -0.19 15.77 2.63
N PHE A 257 0.31 16.60 3.54
CA PHE A 257 0.17 16.44 4.98
C PHE A 257 -0.67 17.58 5.55
N SER A 258 -1.39 17.33 6.64
CA SER A 258 -2.06 18.39 7.41
C SER A 258 -1.04 19.40 7.95
N ASP A 259 -1.48 20.62 8.28
CA ASP A 259 -0.59 21.66 8.79
C ASP A 259 0.15 21.23 10.07
N ILE A 260 -0.52 20.46 10.94
CA ILE A 260 0.06 19.92 12.17
C ILE A 260 1.28 19.05 11.83
N TRP A 261 1.11 18.08 10.92
CA TRP A 261 2.21 17.22 10.51
C TRP A 261 3.25 17.96 9.68
N GLY A 262 2.84 18.85 8.78
CA GLY A 262 3.73 19.68 7.99
C GLY A 262 4.66 20.52 8.88
N ASN A 263 4.14 21.10 9.95
CA ASN A 263 4.92 21.86 10.94
C ASN A 263 5.88 20.95 11.73
N ARG A 264 5.44 19.76 12.14
CA ARG A 264 6.31 18.78 12.83
C ARG A 264 7.46 18.33 11.93
N ILE A 265 7.15 17.95 10.69
CA ILE A 265 8.14 17.56 9.69
C ILE A 265 9.13 18.70 9.45
N ARG A 266 8.63 19.92 9.24
CA ARG A 266 9.47 21.12 9.03
C ARG A 266 10.37 21.39 10.23
N SER A 267 9.85 21.29 11.45
CA SER A 267 10.67 21.45 12.66
C SER A 267 11.72 20.35 12.79
N ALA A 268 11.43 19.12 12.38
CA ALA A 268 12.40 18.03 12.43
C ALA A 268 13.53 18.25 11.40
N LEU A 269 13.18 18.71 10.20
CA LEU A 269 14.09 19.04 9.11
C LEU A 269 15.02 20.22 9.44
N THR A 270 14.52 21.25 10.15
CA THR A 270 15.35 22.41 10.53
C THR A 270 16.30 22.12 11.68
N LYS A 271 15.89 21.27 12.64
CA LYS A 271 16.71 20.93 13.82
C LYS A 271 17.81 19.90 13.54
N LYS A 272 17.59 18.99 12.58
CA LYS A 272 18.52 17.89 12.29
C LYS A 272 18.60 17.64 10.77
N LYS A 273 19.81 17.33 10.27
CA LYS A 273 20.00 16.88 8.88
C LYS A 273 19.23 15.59 8.54
N SER A 274 18.86 14.80 9.54
CA SER A 274 18.07 13.56 9.41
C SER A 274 17.15 13.38 10.62
N PHE A 275 15.92 12.95 10.38
CA PHE A 275 14.89 12.71 11.40
C PHE A 275 14.50 11.24 11.46
N LYS A 276 13.89 10.80 12.57
CA LYS A 276 13.22 9.49 12.66
C LYS A 276 11.72 9.66 12.41
N LEU A 277 11.10 8.66 11.79
CA LEU A 277 9.65 8.67 11.55
C LEU A 277 8.88 8.67 12.88
N CYS A 278 9.35 7.87 13.85
CA CYS A 278 8.77 7.83 15.18
C CYS A 278 8.77 9.19 15.90
N ASP A 279 9.79 10.02 15.65
CA ASP A 279 9.91 11.34 16.28
C ASP A 279 8.88 12.33 15.70
N ILE A 280 8.62 12.27 14.39
CA ILE A 280 7.63 13.15 13.72
C ILE A 280 6.21 12.80 14.13
N LEU A 281 5.94 11.51 14.30
CA LEU A 281 4.62 11.02 14.70
C LEU A 281 4.37 11.14 16.21
N GLU A 282 5.34 11.66 16.99
CA GLU A 282 5.25 11.80 18.45
C GLU A 282 4.84 10.49 19.13
N ILE A 283 5.39 9.38 18.66
CA ILE A 283 5.03 8.05 19.14
C ILE A 283 5.42 7.92 20.63
N GLN A 284 4.40 7.73 21.47
CA GLN A 284 4.54 7.64 22.92
C GLN A 284 5.32 6.39 23.33
N ASP A 285 5.91 6.43 24.53
CA ASP A 285 6.83 5.40 25.04
C ASP A 285 6.18 4.01 25.26
N GLY A 286 4.85 3.90 25.16
CA GLY A 286 4.10 2.62 25.19
C GLY A 286 3.75 2.01 23.82
N SER A 287 4.32 2.51 22.73
CA SER A 287 4.03 1.99 21.38
C SER A 287 4.99 0.90 20.91
N GLY A 288 5.70 0.28 21.86
CA GLY A 288 6.73 -0.73 21.61
C GLY A 288 8.06 -0.14 21.11
N VAL A 289 8.88 -0.98 20.47
CA VAL A 289 10.22 -0.56 20.02
C VAL A 289 10.12 0.50 18.92
N LYS A 290 10.74 1.66 19.13
CA LYS A 290 10.81 2.80 18.19
C LYS A 290 11.65 2.44 16.95
N LYS A 291 11.06 1.69 16.03
CA LYS A 291 11.60 1.34 14.72
C LYS A 291 10.78 1.97 13.61
N ASP A 292 11.49 2.58 12.66
CA ASP A 292 10.92 3.28 11.50
C ASP A 292 10.47 2.33 10.39
N ASP A 293 10.90 1.05 10.36
CA ASP A 293 10.57 0.14 9.24
C ASP A 293 9.08 -0.19 9.15
N ASP A 294 8.42 -0.53 10.26
CA ASP A 294 6.98 -0.84 10.26
C ASP A 294 6.13 0.39 9.78
N LEU A 295 6.56 1.60 10.18
CA LEU A 295 5.95 2.86 9.74
C LEU A 295 6.17 3.09 8.25
N ALA A 296 7.39 2.90 7.77
CA ALA A 296 7.73 3.06 6.37
C ALA A 296 6.96 2.06 5.48
N ASP A 297 6.84 0.82 5.93
CA ASP A 297 6.17 -0.26 5.19
C ASP A 297 4.66 0.04 5.08
N SER A 298 4.00 0.36 6.19
CA SER A 298 2.58 0.75 6.18
C SER A 298 2.32 2.01 5.34
N PHE A 299 3.21 3.01 5.35
CA PHE A 299 3.12 4.21 4.49
C PHE A 299 3.21 3.86 3.01
N LEU A 300 4.28 3.15 2.62
CA LEU A 300 4.54 2.81 1.22
C LEU A 300 3.47 1.89 0.67
N HIS A 301 2.87 1.05 1.50
CA HIS A 301 1.78 0.17 1.13
C HIS A 301 0.49 0.95 0.79
N SER A 302 0.09 1.92 1.61
CA SER A 302 -1.04 2.79 1.26
C SER A 302 -0.77 3.60 0.01
N LEU A 303 0.45 4.16 -0.10
CA LEU A 303 0.82 4.95 -1.27
C LEU A 303 0.88 4.11 -2.55
N SER A 304 1.33 2.86 -2.49
CA SER A 304 1.29 1.93 -3.63
C SER A 304 -0.12 1.77 -4.17
N TRP A 305 -1.11 1.56 -3.31
CA TRP A 305 -2.50 1.40 -3.76
C TRP A 305 -3.04 2.65 -4.43
N ILE A 306 -2.71 3.83 -3.90
CA ILE A 306 -3.04 5.11 -4.54
C ILE A 306 -2.42 5.21 -5.93
N GLU A 307 -1.12 4.92 -6.05
CA GLU A 307 -0.43 4.97 -7.34
C GLU A 307 -0.99 3.95 -8.34
N TRP A 308 -1.31 2.73 -7.90
CA TRP A 308 -1.94 1.72 -8.77
C TRP A 308 -3.32 2.15 -9.26
N ILE A 309 -4.12 2.82 -8.43
CA ILE A 309 -5.41 3.40 -8.84
C ILE A 309 -5.18 4.51 -9.87
N LYS A 310 -4.27 5.46 -9.61
CA LYS A 310 -3.97 6.56 -10.53
C LYS A 310 -3.48 6.05 -11.88
N ASN A 311 -2.59 5.07 -11.87
CA ASN A 311 -2.10 4.43 -13.08
C ASN A 311 -3.23 3.74 -13.85
N TYR A 312 -4.12 3.04 -13.15
CA TYR A 312 -5.29 2.41 -13.76
C TYR A 312 -6.27 3.45 -14.34
N GLU A 313 -6.48 4.58 -13.67
CA GLU A 313 -7.28 5.70 -14.19
C GLU A 313 -6.70 6.23 -15.50
N SER A 314 -5.39 6.49 -15.57
CA SER A 314 -4.73 6.92 -16.80
C SER A 314 -4.84 5.88 -17.92
N ILE A 315 -4.67 4.60 -17.61
CA ILE A 315 -4.84 3.52 -18.60
C ILE A 315 -6.29 3.46 -19.11
N ALA A 316 -7.28 3.62 -18.23
CA ALA A 316 -8.69 3.64 -18.61
C ALA A 316 -9.02 4.84 -19.50
N GLU A 317 -8.41 6.01 -19.25
CA GLU A 317 -8.55 7.21 -20.07
C GLU A 317 -7.96 7.03 -21.48
N LEU A 318 -6.76 6.45 -21.59
CA LEU A 318 -6.14 6.11 -22.88
C LEU A 318 -7.02 5.16 -23.72
N LEU A 319 -7.80 4.31 -23.05
CA LEU A 319 -8.69 3.32 -23.67
C LEU A 319 -10.13 3.83 -23.87
N ASN A 320 -10.47 5.09 -23.62
CA ASN A 320 -11.87 5.58 -23.60
C ASN A 320 -12.54 5.74 -25.00
N SER A 321 -12.01 5.13 -26.07
CA SER A 321 -12.55 5.22 -27.45
C SER A 321 -13.58 4.12 -27.77
N THR A 322 -14.39 4.34 -28.83
CA THR A 322 -15.40 3.39 -29.36
C THR A 322 -14.82 2.12 -29.96
N SER A 323 -13.55 2.12 -30.34
CA SER A 323 -12.88 0.95 -30.90
C SER A 323 -11.42 0.94 -30.48
N LEU A 324 -10.91 -0.22 -30.04
CA LEU A 324 -9.51 -0.40 -29.72
C LEU A 324 -8.65 -0.32 -30.98
N SER A 325 -7.79 0.70 -31.07
CA SER A 325 -6.77 0.75 -32.12
C SER A 325 -5.44 0.14 -31.63
N LYS A 326 -4.62 -0.36 -32.56
CA LYS A 326 -3.25 -0.80 -32.24
C LYS A 326 -2.41 0.32 -31.61
N VAL A 327 -2.70 1.58 -31.98
CA VAL A 327 -2.03 2.77 -31.46
C VAL A 327 -2.31 2.93 -29.97
N GLN A 328 -3.56 2.81 -29.53
CA GLN A 328 -3.91 2.93 -28.10
C GLN A 328 -3.27 1.83 -27.25
N CYS A 329 -3.21 0.59 -27.75
CA CYS A 329 -2.49 -0.48 -27.04
C CYS A 329 -1.02 -0.12 -26.86
N GLN A 330 -0.41 0.47 -27.89
CA GLN A 330 0.98 0.91 -27.84
C GLN A 330 1.18 2.06 -26.84
N GLU A 331 0.29 3.05 -26.83
CA GLU A 331 0.30 4.16 -25.86
C GLU A 331 0.19 3.67 -24.40
N VAL A 332 -0.66 2.66 -24.14
CA VAL A 332 -0.77 2.06 -22.81
C VAL A 332 0.55 1.42 -22.36
N PHE A 333 1.25 0.73 -23.25
CA PHE A 333 2.55 0.13 -22.90
C PHE A 333 3.65 1.18 -22.78
N GLU A 334 3.65 2.23 -23.61
CA GLU A 334 4.58 3.37 -23.48
C GLU A 334 4.37 4.10 -22.15
N PHE A 335 3.11 4.29 -21.73
CA PHE A 335 2.78 4.80 -20.41
C PHE A 335 3.37 3.91 -19.30
N CYS A 336 3.23 2.59 -19.42
CA CYS A 336 3.76 1.68 -18.41
C CYS A 336 5.29 1.75 -18.30
N GLU A 337 6.01 1.79 -19.42
CA GLU A 337 7.47 1.92 -19.45
C GLU A 337 7.92 3.28 -18.88
N SER A 338 7.24 4.37 -19.23
CA SER A 338 7.52 5.70 -18.67
C SER A 338 7.36 5.71 -17.15
N LYS A 339 6.31 5.08 -16.62
CA LYS A 339 6.09 4.98 -15.16
C LYS A 339 7.17 4.18 -14.45
N ILE A 340 7.65 3.11 -15.06
CA ILE A 340 8.77 2.33 -14.51
C ILE A 340 10.02 3.20 -14.48
N HIS A 341 10.31 3.92 -15.57
CA HIS A 341 11.46 4.82 -15.65
C HIS A 341 11.41 5.94 -14.59
N ASP A 342 10.25 6.53 -14.35
CA ASP A 342 10.04 7.55 -13.31
C ASP A 342 10.35 6.99 -11.91
N LEU A 343 9.91 5.76 -11.62
CA LEU A 343 10.19 5.08 -10.35
C LEU A 343 11.68 4.74 -10.19
N GLU A 344 12.35 4.31 -11.27
CA GLU A 344 13.80 4.07 -11.26
C GLU A 344 14.59 5.37 -11.02
N ASN A 345 14.15 6.49 -11.60
CA ASN A 345 14.75 7.80 -11.39
C ASN A 345 14.57 8.27 -9.94
N LEU A 346 13.37 8.13 -9.39
CA LEU A 346 13.10 8.35 -7.97
C LEU A 346 14.02 7.48 -7.11
N GLN A 347 14.21 6.22 -7.52
CA GLN A 347 15.04 5.29 -6.79
C GLN A 347 16.54 5.64 -6.81
N ASN A 348 17.05 6.06 -7.96
CA ASN A 348 18.46 6.40 -8.10
C ASN A 348 18.80 7.68 -7.33
N ALA A 349 17.90 8.66 -7.30
CA ALA A 349 18.14 9.91 -6.60
C ALA A 349 18.31 9.75 -5.08
N TYR A 350 17.62 8.80 -4.44
CA TYR A 350 17.81 8.56 -3.00
C TYR A 350 19.07 7.77 -2.67
N LYS A 351 19.67 7.04 -3.63
CA LYS A 351 20.93 6.30 -3.41
C LYS A 351 22.17 7.20 -3.49
N SER A 352 22.05 8.34 -4.15
CA SER A 352 23.12 9.33 -4.33
C SER A 352 23.24 10.32 -3.16
N ASN A 353 22.29 10.32 -2.22
CA ASN A 353 22.29 11.10 -0.98
C ASN A 353 22.45 10.17 0.25
#